data_AF-A0A135SCV1-F1
#
_entry.id   AF-A0A135SCV1-F1
#
_cell.length_a   1.000
_cell.length_b   1.000
_cell.length_c   1.000
_cell.angle_alpha   90.00
_cell.angle_beta   90.00
_cell.angle_gamma   90.00
#
_symmetry.space_group_name_H-M   'P 1'
#
loop_
_entity.id
_entity.type
_entity.pdbx_description
1 polymer ?
#
loop_
_entity_poly.entity_id
_entity_poly.type
_entity_poly.pdbx_seq_one_letter_code
_entity_poly.pdbx_strand_id
1 'polypeptide(L)'
;MLPRLKYYNPAIPMIVNRKNNNEGAAIMSVYFSTTGEPLEPSTLPQPPSSAIDNSKAPAPLEGLERVVKIDMKNKHSEEIYEHFLQETKAEAVLPGPEDEADMKAVEELRAKGDKDRKRVAKILEEERREKAMLARARAEAS
;
A
#
# COMPACT_ATOMS: atom_id res chain seq x y z
N MET A 1 1.21 -1.92 3.35
CA MET A 1 1.43 -1.89 4.81
C MET A 1 1.46 -0.48 5.41
N LEU A 2 2.09 0.52 4.78
CA LEU A 2 2.15 1.90 5.32
C LEU A 2 0.82 2.51 5.79
N PRO A 3 -0.33 2.35 5.08
CA PRO A 3 -1.60 2.90 5.57
C PRO A 3 -2.02 2.34 6.93
N ARG A 4 -1.76 1.05 7.18
CA ARG A 4 -2.07 0.40 8.46
C ARG A 4 -1.20 0.96 9.58
N LEU A 5 0.08 1.19 9.32
CA LEU A 5 0.98 1.82 10.29
C LEU A 5 0.49 3.23 10.65
N LYS A 6 0.04 4.02 9.68
CA LYS A 6 -0.48 5.37 9.94
C LYS A 6 -1.77 5.37 10.75
N TYR A 7 -2.63 4.36 10.57
CA TYR A 7 -3.87 4.21 11.33
C TYR A 7 -3.60 4.03 12.83
N TYR A 8 -2.65 3.16 13.20
CA TYR A 8 -2.29 2.94 14.61
C TYR A 8 -1.31 3.98 15.16
N ASN A 9 -0.55 4.66 14.30
CA ASN A 9 0.42 5.69 14.69
C ASN A 9 0.11 7.03 13.99
N PRO A 10 -1.03 7.68 14.29
CA PRO A 10 -1.45 8.88 13.58
C PRO A 10 -0.55 10.09 13.88
N ALA A 11 0.09 10.14 15.05
CA ALA A 11 1.00 11.23 15.43
C ALA A 11 2.28 11.24 14.58
N ILE A 12 2.74 10.10 14.08
CA ILE A 12 4.02 10.00 13.35
C ILE A 12 3.83 10.47 11.90
N PRO A 13 4.56 11.50 11.43
CA PRO A 13 4.54 11.90 10.03
C PRO A 13 5.21 10.82 9.17
N MET A 14 4.55 10.40 8.10
CA MET A 14 5.11 9.48 7.10
C MET A 14 5.12 10.20 5.76
N ILE A 15 6.32 10.50 5.27
CA ILE A 15 6.55 11.31 4.08
C ILE A 15 7.08 10.44 2.96
N VAL A 16 6.53 10.63 1.75
CA VAL A 16 6.99 9.94 0.55
C VAL A 16 7.54 10.96 -0.43
N ASN A 17 8.78 10.74 -0.85
CA ASN A 17 9.43 11.51 -1.89
C ASN A 17 9.66 10.63 -3.12
N ARG A 18 8.88 10.88 -4.18
CA ARG A 18 8.97 10.14 -5.44
C ARG A 18 9.81 10.92 -6.44
N LYS A 19 10.37 10.18 -7.38
CA LYS A 19 11.17 10.67 -8.51
C LYS A 19 10.62 10.06 -9.81
N ASN A 20 10.90 10.72 -10.93
CA ASN A 20 10.36 10.32 -12.24
C ASN A 20 11.12 9.15 -12.89
N ASN A 21 12.29 8.80 -12.35
CA ASN A 21 13.11 7.70 -12.84
C ASN A 21 13.35 6.66 -11.74
N ASN A 22 13.67 5.42 -12.12
CA ASN A 22 14.01 4.36 -11.17
C ASN A 22 15.51 4.33 -10.81
N GLU A 23 16.27 5.31 -11.31
CA GLU A 23 17.72 5.39 -11.12
C GLU A 23 18.07 5.87 -9.71
N GLY A 24 19.17 5.36 -9.15
CA GLY A 24 19.64 5.72 -7.80
C GLY A 24 19.07 4.84 -6.68
N ALA A 25 19.28 5.30 -5.45
CA ALA A 25 18.93 4.54 -4.24
C ALA A 25 17.43 4.60 -3.93
N ALA A 26 16.91 3.51 -3.34
CA ALA A 26 15.55 3.42 -2.82
C ALA A 26 15.65 3.16 -1.32
N ILE A 27 15.86 4.22 -0.54
CA ILE A 27 16.15 4.13 0.89
C ILE A 27 14.96 4.68 1.68
N MET A 28 14.57 3.95 2.72
CA MET A 28 13.67 4.43 3.76
C MET A 28 14.49 4.86 4.97
N SER A 29 14.26 6.07 5.45
CA SER A 29 14.90 6.61 6.65
C SER A 29 13.90 6.63 7.80
N VAL A 30 14.25 6.01 8.93
CA VAL A 30 13.45 6.00 10.16
C VAL A 30 14.21 6.76 11.23
N TYR A 31 13.58 7.79 11.79
CA TYR A 31 14.15 8.66 12.81
C TYR A 31 13.69 8.17 14.19
N PHE A 32 14.64 7.94 15.09
CA PHE A 32 14.37 7.54 16.47
C PHE A 32 14.95 8.58 17.42
N SER A 33 14.22 8.86 18.50
CA SER A 33 14.73 9.67 19.62
C SER A 33 15.91 8.95 20.30
N THR A 34 16.99 9.69 20.56
CA THR A 34 18.15 9.20 21.33
C THR A 34 17.89 9.27 22.84
N THR A 35 16.99 10.17 23.27
CA THR A 35 16.66 10.40 24.69
C THR A 35 15.61 9.42 25.21
N GLY A 36 14.94 8.68 24.32
CA GLY A 36 13.86 7.77 24.66
C GLY A 36 12.51 8.47 24.91
N GLU A 37 12.50 9.80 24.98
CA GLU A 37 11.28 10.58 25.05
C GLU A 37 10.71 10.86 23.64
N PRO A 38 9.38 10.79 23.46
CA PRO A 38 8.74 11.16 22.20
C PRO A 38 9.00 12.63 21.87
N LEU A 39 9.61 12.89 20.72
CA LEU A 39 9.75 14.25 20.19
C LEU A 39 8.44 14.65 19.51
N GLU A 40 7.95 15.86 19.78
CA GLU A 40 6.78 16.42 19.12
C GLU A 40 7.11 16.71 17.64
N PRO A 41 6.51 15.99 16.68
CA PRO A 41 6.87 16.11 15.26
C PRO A 41 6.52 17.48 14.67
N SER A 42 5.61 18.22 15.30
CA SER A 42 5.26 19.60 14.94
C SER A 42 6.39 20.61 15.15
N THR A 43 7.34 20.28 16.03
CA THR A 43 8.49 21.15 16.34
C THR A 43 9.70 20.87 15.45
N LEU A 44 9.67 19.77 14.68
CA LEU A 44 10.74 19.34 13.80
C LEU A 44 10.54 19.86 12.37
N PRO A 45 11.61 20.23 11.66
CA PRO A 45 11.53 20.59 10.25
C PRO A 45 11.19 19.35 9.40
N GLN A 46 9.92 19.21 9.02
CA GLN A 46 9.42 18.10 8.21
C GLN A 46 9.04 18.58 6.80
N PRO A 47 9.69 18.08 5.72
CA PRO A 47 9.28 18.43 4.37
C PRO A 47 7.91 17.80 4.04
N PRO A 48 7.09 18.43 3.17
CA PRO A 48 5.88 17.80 2.68
C PRO A 48 6.21 16.60 1.78
N SER A 49 5.24 15.76 1.41
CA SER A 49 5.47 14.74 0.38
C SER A 49 5.63 15.35 -1.01
N SER A 50 6.40 14.72 -1.90
CA SER A 50 6.63 15.21 -3.27
C SER A 50 6.58 14.09 -4.30
N ALA A 51 6.16 14.46 -5.51
CA ALA A 51 6.17 13.59 -6.69
C ALA A 51 7.39 13.83 -7.61
N ILE A 52 8.15 14.90 -7.36
CA ILE A 52 9.20 15.43 -8.25
C ILE A 52 10.54 15.59 -7.51
N ASP A 53 10.76 14.77 -6.49
CA ASP A 53 12.02 14.67 -5.77
C ASP A 53 12.44 15.90 -4.92
N ASN A 54 11.48 16.78 -4.60
CA ASN A 54 11.73 18.01 -3.81
C ASN A 54 11.76 17.80 -2.28
N SER A 55 11.44 16.60 -1.80
CA SER A 55 11.27 16.33 -0.37
C SER A 55 12.36 15.41 0.16
N LYS A 56 13.60 15.89 0.09
CA LYS A 56 14.77 15.12 0.54
C LYS A 56 14.70 14.86 2.03
N ALA A 57 15.16 13.68 2.43
CA ALA A 57 15.24 13.30 3.85
C ALA A 57 16.17 14.27 4.59
N PRO A 58 15.71 14.95 5.66
CA PRO A 58 16.54 15.88 6.41
C PRO A 58 17.66 15.14 7.16
N ALA A 59 18.76 15.84 7.47
CA ALA A 59 19.75 15.31 8.39
C ALA A 59 19.13 15.16 9.79
N PRO A 60 19.51 14.13 10.58
CA PRO A 60 19.06 14.03 11.96
C PRO A 60 19.49 15.25 12.76
N LEU A 61 18.67 15.66 13.71
CA LEU A 61 19.07 16.66 14.69
C LEU A 61 20.17 16.09 15.60
N GLU A 62 21.30 16.80 15.67
CA GLU A 62 22.46 16.38 16.47
C GLU A 62 22.08 16.19 17.95
N GLY A 63 22.45 15.04 18.52
CA GLY A 63 22.22 14.70 19.92
C GLY A 63 20.79 14.28 20.27
N LEU A 64 19.81 14.52 19.40
CA LEU A 64 18.38 14.24 19.65
C LEU A 64 17.82 13.08 18.82
N GLU A 65 18.33 12.88 17.60
CA GLU A 65 17.82 11.86 16.67
C GLU A 65 18.92 10.92 16.19
N ARG A 66 18.58 9.64 16.06
CA ARG A 66 19.35 8.66 15.28
C ARG A 66 18.54 8.23 14.07
N VAL A 67 19.19 8.06 12.92
CA VAL A 67 18.54 7.59 11.69
C VAL A 67 18.94 6.17 11.38
N VAL A 68 17.96 5.29 11.18
CA VAL A 68 18.15 3.97 10.58
C VAL A 68 17.79 4.06 9.11
N LYS A 69 18.68 3.61 8.24
CA LYS A 69 18.49 3.58 6.79
C LYS A 69 18.25 2.15 6.33
N ILE A 70 17.11 1.91 5.72
CA ILE A 70 16.71 0.62 5.17
C ILE A 70 16.77 0.72 3.64
N ASP A 71 17.66 -0.05 3.02
CA ASP A 71 17.69 -0.18 1.55
C ASP A 71 16.56 -1.12 1.10
N MET A 72 15.75 -0.63 0.17
CA MET A 72 14.57 -1.30 -0.39
C MET A 72 14.78 -1.69 -1.86
N LYS A 73 15.93 -1.35 -2.46
CA LYS A 73 16.16 -1.62 -3.88
C LYS A 73 16.24 -3.11 -4.14
N ASN A 74 15.48 -3.59 -5.14
CA ASN A 74 15.42 -5.01 -5.54
C ASN A 74 14.96 -5.98 -4.43
N LYS A 75 14.25 -5.49 -3.41
CA LYS A 75 13.71 -6.33 -2.33
C LYS A 75 12.22 -6.53 -2.45
N HIS A 76 11.73 -7.66 -1.96
CA HIS A 76 10.31 -7.91 -1.85
C HIS A 76 9.71 -7.09 -0.69
N SER A 77 8.42 -6.76 -0.79
CA SER A 77 7.74 -5.94 0.21
C SER A 77 7.66 -6.59 1.60
N GLU A 78 7.63 -7.92 1.65
CA GLU A 78 7.64 -8.70 2.90
C GLU A 78 9.00 -8.62 3.60
N GLU A 79 10.10 -8.78 2.86
CA GLU A 79 11.46 -8.65 3.39
C GLU A 79 11.72 -7.24 3.96
N ILE A 80 11.26 -6.20 3.26
CA ILE A 80 11.36 -4.81 3.74
C ILE A 80 10.59 -4.64 5.05
N TYR A 81 9.42 -5.26 5.15
CA TYR A 81 8.59 -5.18 6.35
C TYR A 81 9.19 -5.91 7.53
N GLU A 82 9.71 -7.12 7.33
CA GLU A 82 10.42 -7.85 8.38
C GLU A 82 11.63 -7.06 8.89
N HIS A 83 12.43 -6.49 7.99
CA HIS A 83 13.56 -5.64 8.39
C HIS A 83 13.07 -4.41 9.16
N PHE A 84 11.99 -3.75 8.72
CA PHE A 84 11.39 -2.64 9.43
C PHE A 84 10.92 -3.03 10.85
N LEU A 85 10.27 -4.17 11.01
CA LEU A 85 9.83 -4.67 12.33
C LEU A 85 11.02 -4.99 13.23
N GLN A 86 12.09 -5.59 12.70
CA GLN A 86 13.31 -5.89 13.46
C GLN A 86 13.98 -4.61 14.00
N GLU A 87 14.07 -3.58 13.17
CA GLU A 87 14.70 -2.29 13.54
C GLU A 87 13.85 -1.49 14.52
N THR A 88 12.52 -1.49 14.33
CA THR A 88 11.60 -0.74 15.18
C THR A 88 11.21 -1.47 16.45
N LYS A 89 11.39 -2.81 16.49
CA LYS A 89 10.91 -3.70 17.55
C LYS A 89 9.41 -3.52 17.83
N ALA A 90 8.65 -3.18 16.80
CA ALA A 90 7.22 -2.94 16.91
C ALA A 90 6.45 -4.25 17.09
N GLU A 91 5.38 -4.20 17.87
CA GLU A 91 4.48 -5.33 18.10
C GLU A 91 3.37 -5.36 17.05
N ALA A 92 3.04 -6.55 16.54
CA ALA A 92 1.96 -6.71 15.59
C ALA A 92 0.61 -6.62 16.30
N VAL A 93 -0.25 -5.69 15.85
CA VAL A 93 -1.64 -5.63 16.32
C VAL A 93 -2.41 -6.80 15.70
N LEU A 94 -2.93 -7.69 16.54
CA LEU A 94 -3.80 -8.78 16.11
C LEU A 94 -5.23 -8.25 15.85
N PRO A 95 -5.91 -8.74 14.81
CA PRO A 95 -7.31 -8.38 14.56
C PRO A 95 -8.19 -8.83 15.73
N GLY A 96 -9.20 -8.04 16.05
CA GLY A 96 -10.22 -8.42 17.02
C GLY A 96 -11.22 -9.44 16.46
N PRO A 97 -12.10 -10.01 17.29
CA PRO A 97 -13.12 -10.96 16.84
C PRO A 97 -14.11 -10.35 15.84
N GLU A 98 -14.41 -9.06 15.97
CA GLU A 98 -15.26 -8.34 15.01
C GLU A 98 -14.57 -8.19 13.65
N ASP A 99 -13.28 -7.79 13.64
CA ASP A 99 -12.49 -7.70 12.40
C ASP A 99 -12.40 -9.06 11.69
N GLU A 100 -12.25 -10.15 12.44
CA GLU A 100 -12.25 -11.50 11.89
C GLU A 100 -13.58 -11.89 11.23
N ALA A 101 -14.70 -11.48 11.81
CA ALA A 101 -16.02 -11.71 11.24
C ALA A 101 -16.19 -10.92 9.93
N ASP A 102 -15.76 -9.66 9.92
CA ASP A 102 -15.80 -8.81 8.72
C ASP A 102 -14.92 -9.35 7.60
N MET A 103 -13.72 -9.83 7.92
CA MET A 103 -12.83 -10.47 6.94
C MET A 103 -13.49 -11.71 6.31
N LYS A 104 -14.10 -12.58 7.12
CA LYS A 104 -14.82 -13.76 6.63
C LYS A 104 -16.01 -13.37 5.74
N ALA A 105 -16.80 -12.38 6.16
CA ALA A 105 -17.94 -11.91 5.37
C ALA A 105 -17.51 -11.35 4.00
N VAL A 106 -16.39 -10.61 3.95
CA VAL A 106 -15.80 -10.11 2.71
C VAL A 106 -15.31 -11.25 1.81
N GLU A 107 -14.68 -12.28 2.38
CA GLU A 107 -14.23 -13.46 1.62
C GLU A 107 -15.39 -14.24 1.00
N GLU A 108 -16.45 -14.46 1.77
CA GLU A 108 -17.68 -15.10 1.27
C GLU A 108 -18.32 -14.29 0.14
N LEU A 109 -18.38 -12.96 0.30
CA LEU A 109 -18.90 -12.06 -0.72
C LEU A 109 -18.06 -12.10 -2.00
N ARG A 110 -16.73 -12.15 -1.89
CA ARG A 110 -15.82 -12.30 -3.04
C ARG A 110 -16.06 -13.62 -3.76
N ALA A 111 -16.12 -14.73 -3.03
CA ALA A 111 -16.36 -16.05 -3.61
C ALA A 111 -17.70 -16.12 -4.36
N LYS A 112 -18.75 -15.50 -3.82
CA LYS A 112 -20.03 -15.37 -4.50
C LYS A 112 -19.91 -14.49 -5.76
N GLY A 113 -19.26 -13.33 -5.62
CA GLY A 113 -19.05 -12.39 -6.71
C GLY A 113 -18.31 -13.00 -7.91
N ASP A 114 -17.33 -13.86 -7.68
CA ASP A 114 -16.59 -14.54 -8.75
C ASP A 114 -17.45 -15.55 -9.51
N LYS A 115 -18.33 -16.28 -8.81
CA LYS A 115 -19.30 -17.18 -9.44
C LYS A 115 -20.29 -16.39 -10.29
N ASP A 116 -20.83 -15.31 -9.75
CA ASP A 116 -21.78 -14.45 -10.46
C ASP A 116 -21.14 -13.80 -11.68
N ARG A 117 -19.90 -13.32 -11.57
CA ARG A 117 -19.15 -12.74 -12.70
C ARG A 117 -19.00 -13.74 -13.84
N LYS A 118 -18.64 -14.99 -13.56
CA LYS A 118 -18.52 -16.06 -14.57
C LYS A 118 -19.87 -16.37 -15.22
N ARG A 119 -20.95 -16.44 -14.43
CA ARG A 119 -22.30 -16.68 -14.92
C ARG A 119 -22.76 -15.57 -15.88
N VAL A 120 -22.62 -14.32 -15.48
CA VAL A 120 -23.02 -13.17 -16.30
C VAL A 120 -22.16 -13.07 -17.56
N ALA A 121 -20.86 -13.33 -17.46
CA ALA A 121 -19.97 -13.34 -18.63
C ALA A 121 -20.43 -14.36 -19.69
N LYS A 122 -20.85 -15.57 -19.27
CA LYS A 122 -21.37 -16.60 -20.18
C LYS A 122 -22.68 -16.16 -20.85
N ILE A 123 -23.61 -15.59 -20.10
CA ILE A 123 -24.89 -15.09 -20.64
C ILE A 123 -24.63 -14.01 -21.70
N LEU A 124 -23.76 -13.04 -21.39
CA LEU A 124 -23.40 -11.97 -22.33
C LEU A 124 -22.68 -12.49 -23.58
N GLU A 125 -21.87 -13.54 -23.45
CA GLU A 125 -21.21 -14.18 -24.58
C GLU A 125 -22.22 -14.90 -25.50
N GLU A 126 -23.16 -15.65 -24.92
CA GLU A 126 -24.24 -16.32 -25.65
C GLU A 126 -25.12 -15.30 -26.39
N GLU A 127 -25.58 -14.25 -25.71
CA GLU A 127 -26.35 -13.17 -26.35
C GLU A 127 -25.58 -12.50 -27.49
N ARG A 128 -24.28 -12.26 -27.32
CA ARG A 128 -23.43 -11.66 -28.36
C ARG A 128 -23.31 -12.59 -29.56
N ARG A 129 -23.17 -13.90 -29.32
CA ARG A 129 -23.07 -14.92 -30.37
C ARG A 129 -24.38 -15.04 -31.15
N GLU A 130 -25.52 -15.04 -30.47
CA GLU A 130 -26.85 -15.06 -31.08
C GLU A 130 -27.09 -13.81 -31.93
N LYS A 131 -26.81 -12.62 -31.39
CA LYS A 131 -26.93 -11.35 -32.14
C LYS A 131 -26.04 -11.35 -33.39
N ALA A 132 -24.81 -11.85 -33.29
CA ALA A 132 -23.90 -11.95 -34.43
C ALA A 132 -24.39 -12.94 -35.49
N MET A 133 -24.95 -14.08 -35.09
CA MET A 133 -25.55 -15.06 -36.02
C MET A 133 -26.74 -14.45 -36.78
N LEU A 134 -27.67 -13.81 -36.05
CA LEU A 134 -28.84 -13.16 -36.65
C LEU A 134 -28.44 -12.03 -37.60
N ALA A 135 -27.41 -11.24 -37.26
CA ALA A 135 -26.92 -10.17 -38.12
C ALA A 135 -26.35 -10.72 -39.44
N ARG A 136 -25.58 -11.82 -39.40
CA ARG A 136 -25.05 -12.48 -40.60
C ARG A 136 -26.17 -13.04 -41.48
N ALA A 137 -27.12 -13.74 -40.89
CA ALA A 137 -28.26 -14.30 -41.63
C ALA A 137 -29.11 -13.21 -42.30
N ARG A 138 -29.29 -12.04 -41.66
CA ARG A 138 -29.96 -10.89 -42.27
C ARG A 138 -29.17 -10.26 -43.41
N ALA A 139 -27.84 -10.24 -43.32
CA ALA A 139 -26.98 -9.68 -44.37
C ALA A 139 -26.89 -10.58 -45.61
N GLU A 140 -27.00 -11.90 -45.46
CA GLU A 140 -27.01 -12.86 -46.58
C GLU A 140 -28.37 -12.94 -47.31
N ALA A 141 -29.46 -12.52 -46.65
CA ALA A 141 -30.81 -12.50 -47.20
C ALA A 141 -31.21 -11.16 -47.86
N SER A 142 -30.30 -10.18 -47.88
CA SER A 142 -30.47 -8.87 -48.52
C SER A 142 -29.55 -8.73 -49.73
#